data_AF-A0A229S2Q3-F1
#
_entry.id   AF-A0A229S2Q3-F1
#
_cell.length_a   1.000
_cell.length_b   1.000
_cell.length_c   1.000
_cell.angle_alpha   90.00
_cell.angle_beta   90.00
_cell.angle_gamma   90.00
#
_symmetry.space_group_name_H-M   'P 1'
#
loop_
_entity.id
_entity.type
_entity.pdbx_description
1 polymer ?
#
loop_
_entity_poly.entity_id
_entity_poly.type
_entity_poly.pdbx_seq_one_letter_code
_entity_poly.pdbx_strand_id
1 'polypeptide(L)'
;MRIRGPVMLTLLSVCAGIGALAVPATAAPSTAYDQTMLETLAAQLKVSPLQAAQRLDHEKSLISSLESIRTRGLHTDGAYFDDAGALVVNSADAGSAQALRSAGLTPRSGARGENALNALADTVGKVIGSDVGQVQSWGPELAADQVVVTVQPGADGALVRRLSALPGVSVRTGVANGNTTQADVIPGQIMDLDPGTNCSLGFPGTTGDGDNVLLTAGHCVEGNPDILNRNGVHIGRGVATEFPSVDMGLMDIDDEDTGRGYVDTRKGTTVRITGSSKAPVGTTLCKAGNTTGWTCGKITAYNQTVRYSGESVATKGLAKSTVCTEGGDSGGAYIAGNTAQGMTSGGPSDGHDCGWNQGSDATGSYSYYQPVVDAANNYGVTLTRS
;
A
#
# COMPACT_ATOMS: atom_id res chain seq x y z
N MET A 1 24.74 108.69 -14.20
CA MET A 1 26.05 108.04 -14.43
C MET A 1 26.50 107.44 -13.11
N ARG A 2 26.78 106.12 -13.08
CA ARG A 2 27.19 105.26 -11.94
C ARG A 2 26.12 104.98 -10.86
N ILE A 3 25.95 103.77 -10.29
CA ILE A 3 26.01 102.35 -10.72
C ILE A 3 25.46 101.55 -9.51
N ARG A 4 24.54 100.60 -9.77
CA ARG A 4 24.22 99.26 -9.18
C ARG A 4 24.46 99.03 -7.67
N GLY A 5 23.63 98.34 -6.90
CA GLY A 5 22.42 97.51 -7.11
C GLY A 5 22.20 96.65 -5.83
N PRO A 6 20.98 96.28 -5.42
CA PRO A 6 20.74 95.69 -4.10
C PRO A 6 20.67 94.15 -4.07
N VAL A 7 20.94 93.66 -2.85
CA VAL A 7 21.12 92.31 -2.34
C VAL A 7 19.85 91.44 -2.43
N MET A 8 20.00 90.15 -2.72
CA MET A 8 18.97 89.14 -2.49
C MET A 8 19.60 87.87 -1.89
N LEU A 9 19.00 87.42 -0.79
CA LEU A 9 19.45 86.41 0.17
C LEU A 9 18.98 85.01 -0.28
N THR A 10 19.89 84.04 -0.37
CA THR A 10 19.61 82.65 -0.76
C THR A 10 19.46 81.74 0.46
N LEU A 11 18.33 81.04 0.57
CA LEU A 11 18.06 79.98 1.55
C LEU A 11 18.60 78.63 1.08
N LEU A 12 19.31 77.92 1.97
CA LEU A 12 19.73 76.52 1.83
C LEU A 12 18.62 75.57 2.31
N SER A 13 18.21 74.62 1.47
CA SER A 13 17.35 73.48 1.84
C SER A 13 18.18 72.26 2.20
N VAL A 14 17.83 71.62 3.32
CA VAL A 14 18.42 70.37 3.84
C VAL A 14 17.56 69.18 3.40
N CYS A 15 18.16 68.18 2.76
CA CYS A 15 17.52 66.89 2.42
C CYS A 15 17.62 65.92 3.60
N ALA A 16 16.48 65.39 4.07
CA ALA A 16 16.41 64.28 5.03
C ALA A 16 16.33 62.94 4.28
N GLY A 17 17.30 62.04 4.53
CA GLY A 17 17.32 60.69 3.99
C GLY A 17 16.45 59.73 4.80
N ILE A 18 15.57 59.01 4.11
CA ILE A 18 14.74 57.94 4.68
C ILE A 18 15.57 56.65 4.67
N GLY A 19 15.88 56.12 5.85
CA GLY A 19 16.53 54.81 6.01
C GLY A 19 15.53 53.68 5.76
N ALA A 20 15.81 52.84 4.77
CA ALA A 20 15.09 51.61 4.54
C ALA A 20 15.42 50.59 5.64
N LEU A 21 14.41 50.16 6.39
CA LEU A 21 14.50 49.02 7.30
C LEU A 21 14.65 47.74 6.46
N ALA A 22 15.79 47.06 6.58
CA ALA A 22 16.00 45.75 5.97
C ALA A 22 15.10 44.71 6.66
N VAL A 23 14.17 44.13 5.89
CA VAL A 23 13.42 42.95 6.31
C VAL A 23 14.41 41.79 6.44
N PRO A 24 14.45 41.03 7.55
CA PRO A 24 15.34 39.89 7.68
C PRO A 24 15.01 38.88 6.56
N ALA A 25 16.04 38.44 5.85
CA ALA A 25 15.92 37.45 4.80
C ALA A 25 15.28 36.18 5.35
N THR A 26 14.10 35.83 4.83
CA THR A 26 13.50 34.51 5.01
C THR A 26 14.51 33.47 4.51
N ALA A 27 14.99 32.61 5.40
CA ALA A 27 15.84 31.49 5.03
C ALA A 27 15.16 30.69 3.90
N ALA A 28 15.92 30.39 2.84
CA ALA A 28 15.41 29.59 1.73
C ALA A 28 14.97 28.21 2.22
N PRO A 29 13.92 27.60 1.63
CA PRO A 29 13.50 26.24 1.97
C PRO A 29 14.67 25.28 1.77
N SER A 30 14.91 24.41 2.76
CA SER A 30 16.00 23.45 2.71
C SER A 30 15.76 22.46 1.56
N THR A 31 16.76 22.28 0.70
CA THR A 31 16.76 21.28 -0.39
C THR A 31 17.04 19.86 0.14
N ALA A 32 16.88 19.64 1.44
CA ALA A 32 17.34 18.44 2.14
C ALA A 32 16.29 17.32 2.18
N TYR A 33 15.03 17.65 1.95
CA TYR A 33 13.89 16.73 2.03
C TYR A 33 13.20 16.60 0.68
N ASP A 34 12.59 15.43 0.44
CA ASP A 34 11.79 15.18 -0.76
C ASP A 34 10.58 16.12 -0.82
N GLN A 35 10.28 16.66 -2.00
CA GLN A 35 9.21 17.63 -2.15
C GLN A 35 7.83 17.02 -1.88
N THR A 36 7.58 15.78 -2.31
CA THR A 36 6.33 15.06 -2.08
C THR A 36 6.11 14.82 -0.59
N MET A 37 7.19 14.49 0.14
CA MET A 37 7.16 14.39 1.60
C MET A 37 6.74 15.72 2.24
N LEU A 38 7.36 16.83 1.86
CA LEU A 38 7.04 18.15 2.43
C LEU A 38 5.61 18.59 2.12
N GLU A 39 5.13 18.37 0.89
CA GLU A 39 3.76 18.69 0.50
C GLU A 39 2.73 17.85 1.27
N THR A 40 2.99 16.55 1.43
CA THR A 40 2.12 15.64 2.18
C THR A 40 2.08 16.03 3.66
N LEU A 41 3.24 16.24 4.28
CA LEU A 41 3.35 16.63 5.67
C LEU A 41 2.70 17.99 5.93
N ALA A 42 2.92 18.95 5.03
CA ALA A 42 2.30 20.27 5.09
C ALA A 42 0.76 20.18 5.04
N ALA A 43 0.21 19.35 4.15
CA ALA A 43 -1.23 19.14 4.07
C ALA A 43 -1.80 18.50 5.36
N GLN A 44 -1.11 17.49 5.91
CA GLN A 44 -1.53 16.83 7.16
C GLN A 44 -1.51 17.78 8.36
N LEU A 45 -0.42 18.54 8.51
CA LEU A 45 -0.24 19.50 9.59
C LEU A 45 -1.02 20.81 9.37
N LYS A 46 -1.60 21.01 8.18
CA LYS A 46 -2.27 22.25 7.76
C LYS A 46 -1.35 23.48 7.83
N VAL A 47 -0.11 23.32 7.38
CA VAL A 47 0.94 24.37 7.33
C VAL A 47 1.51 24.50 5.92
N SER A 48 2.44 25.43 5.69
CA SER A 48 3.19 25.49 4.42
C SER A 48 4.31 24.44 4.34
N PRO A 49 4.75 24.03 3.14
CA PRO A 49 5.92 23.16 2.97
C PRO A 49 7.20 23.68 3.65
N LEU A 50 7.38 25.01 3.68
CA LEU A 50 8.49 25.63 4.41
C LEU A 50 8.39 25.39 5.93
N GLN A 51 7.20 25.54 6.51
CA GLN A 51 6.98 25.28 7.94
C GLN A 51 7.12 23.78 8.28
N ALA A 52 6.71 22.89 7.37
CA ALA A 52 6.95 21.45 7.51
C ALA A 52 8.46 21.14 7.52
N ALA A 53 9.24 21.73 6.61
CA ALA A 53 10.69 21.59 6.61
C ALA A 53 11.33 22.12 7.90
N GLN A 54 10.90 23.30 8.38
CA GLN A 54 11.37 23.88 9.64
C GLN A 54 11.09 22.97 10.86
N ARG A 55 9.93 22.31 10.87
CA ARG A 55 9.59 21.32 11.91
C ARG A 55 10.56 20.13 11.89
N LEU A 56 10.83 19.56 10.71
CA LEU A 56 11.77 18.45 10.55
C LEU A 56 13.20 18.84 10.95
N ASP A 57 13.65 20.03 10.57
CA ASP A 57 14.96 20.56 10.97
C ASP A 57 15.06 20.73 12.49
N HIS A 58 13.98 21.22 13.13
CA HIS A 58 13.92 21.36 14.58
C HIS A 58 13.99 20.00 15.30
N GLU A 59 13.18 19.03 14.89
CA GLU A 59 13.18 17.67 15.46
C GLU A 59 14.56 17.01 15.30
N LYS A 60 15.17 17.12 14.11
CA LYS A 60 16.53 16.63 13.86
C LYS A 60 17.56 17.25 14.79
N SER A 61 17.47 18.55 15.05
CA SER A 61 18.37 19.24 15.99
C SER A 61 18.21 18.70 17.41
N LEU A 62 16.98 18.50 17.89
CA LEU A 62 16.71 17.98 19.23
C LEU A 62 17.16 16.52 19.38
N ILE A 63 16.91 15.67 18.37
CA ILE A 63 17.42 14.29 18.34
C ILE A 63 18.95 14.28 18.41
N SER A 64 19.62 15.14 17.65
CA SER A 64 21.08 15.26 17.66
C SER A 64 21.61 15.70 19.03
N SER A 65 20.92 16.62 19.70
CA SER A 65 21.23 17.01 21.09
C SER A 65 21.11 15.83 22.05
N LEU A 66 20.05 15.02 21.94
CA LEU A 66 19.85 13.84 22.78
C LEU A 66 20.95 12.80 22.57
N GLU A 67 21.28 12.48 21.33
CA GLU A 67 22.37 11.55 21.00
C GLU A 67 23.73 12.05 21.49
N SER A 68 24.00 13.35 21.37
CA SER A 68 25.23 13.97 21.92
C SER A 68 25.34 13.84 23.44
N ILE A 69 24.23 13.87 24.17
CA ILE A 69 24.23 13.69 25.62
C ILE A 69 24.41 12.21 25.98
N ARG A 70 23.77 11.29 25.25
CA ARG A 70 23.91 9.83 25.44
C ARG A 70 25.34 9.35 25.20
N THR A 71 25.98 9.84 24.13
CA THR A 71 27.39 9.54 23.83
C THR A 71 28.36 10.04 24.90
N ARG A 72 27.98 11.05 25.68
CA ARG A 72 28.72 11.52 26.86
C ARG A 72 28.43 10.73 28.13
N GLY A 73 27.69 9.62 28.03
CA GLY A 73 27.44 8.69 29.12
C GLY A 73 26.18 8.99 29.95
N LEU A 74 25.33 9.92 29.52
CA LEU A 74 24.06 10.15 30.21
C LEU A 74 23.05 9.05 29.86
N HIS A 75 22.61 8.31 30.87
CA HIS A 75 21.53 7.34 30.72
C HIS A 75 20.16 8.05 30.71
N THR A 76 19.31 7.65 29.78
CA THR A 76 17.92 8.14 29.63
C THR A 76 16.98 6.95 29.53
N ASP A 77 15.73 7.09 29.96
CA ASP A 77 14.76 5.98 29.99
C ASP A 77 13.59 6.19 29.02
N GLY A 78 13.94 6.43 27.76
CA GLY A 78 13.02 6.77 26.67
C GLY A 78 12.85 8.26 26.42
N ALA A 79 12.42 8.59 25.21
CA ALA A 79 12.10 9.95 24.77
C ALA A 79 10.94 9.95 23.76
N TYR A 80 10.17 11.04 23.72
CA TYR A 80 9.09 11.24 22.75
C TYR A 80 8.93 12.73 22.43
N PHE A 81 8.41 13.06 21.26
CA PHE A 81 7.97 14.42 20.96
C PHE A 81 6.54 14.63 21.46
N ASP A 82 6.30 15.74 22.15
CA ASP A 82 4.94 16.17 22.47
C ASP A 82 4.29 16.91 21.28
N ASP A 83 3.00 17.23 21.42
CA ASP A 83 2.24 17.93 20.38
C ASP A 83 2.80 19.33 20.08
N ALA A 84 3.47 19.95 21.04
CA ALA A 84 4.14 21.24 20.87
C ALA A 84 5.49 21.13 20.13
N GLY A 85 5.98 19.91 19.88
CA GLY A 85 7.25 19.63 19.22
C GLY A 85 8.45 19.64 20.14
N ALA A 86 8.26 19.64 21.46
CA ALA A 86 9.36 19.50 22.40
C ALA A 86 9.76 18.03 22.54
N LEU A 87 11.08 17.76 22.56
CA LEU A 87 11.59 16.41 22.83
C LEU A 87 11.63 16.16 24.34
N VAL A 88 10.63 15.42 24.83
CA VAL A 88 10.49 15.02 26.22
C VAL A 88 11.33 13.77 26.48
N VAL A 89 12.16 13.80 27.51
CA VAL A 89 13.11 12.72 27.83
C VAL A 89 12.96 12.31 29.29
N ASN A 90 12.77 11.02 29.55
CA ASN A 90 12.71 10.51 30.92
C ASN A 90 14.09 10.59 31.58
N SER A 91 14.16 11.33 32.68
CA SER A 91 15.38 11.56 33.47
C SER A 91 15.37 10.72 34.74
N ALA A 92 16.47 10.02 35.03
CA ALA A 92 16.60 9.22 36.25
C ALA A 92 16.73 10.05 37.54
N ASP A 93 17.31 11.25 37.45
CA ASP A 93 17.62 12.10 38.59
C ASP A 93 17.70 13.60 38.21
N ALA A 94 17.84 14.46 39.22
CA ALA A 94 17.88 15.91 39.05
C ALA A 94 19.10 16.41 38.25
N GLY A 95 20.26 15.75 38.37
CA GLY A 95 21.45 16.05 37.60
C GLY A 95 21.25 15.74 36.12
N SER A 96 20.66 14.57 35.84
CA SER A 96 20.28 14.17 34.48
C SER A 96 19.26 15.13 33.86
N ALA A 97 18.26 15.57 34.64
CA ALA A 97 17.29 16.56 34.20
C ALA A 97 17.95 17.91 33.83
N GLN A 98 18.95 18.35 34.59
CA GLN A 98 19.67 19.59 34.31
C GLN A 98 20.51 19.51 33.02
N ALA A 99 21.18 18.38 32.79
CA ALA A 99 21.92 18.13 31.56
C ALA A 99 21.02 18.15 30.32
N LEU A 100 19.83 17.54 30.41
CA LEU A 100 18.82 17.55 29.34
C LEU A 100 18.32 18.97 29.01
N ARG A 101 17.94 19.76 30.03
CA ARG A 101 17.53 21.17 29.84
C ARG A 101 18.62 22.00 29.16
N SER A 102 19.87 21.77 29.56
CA SER A 102 21.02 22.53 29.03
C SER A 102 21.29 22.24 27.56
N ALA A 103 20.75 21.15 27.01
CA ALA A 103 20.80 20.79 25.61
C ALA A 103 19.52 21.09 24.82
N GLY A 104 18.58 21.83 25.43
CA GLY A 104 17.32 22.20 24.81
C GLY A 104 16.23 21.12 24.86
N LEU A 105 16.40 20.09 25.70
CA LEU A 105 15.44 18.98 25.86
C LEU A 105 14.55 19.19 27.08
N THR A 106 13.37 18.58 27.07
CA THR A 106 12.40 18.67 28.18
C THR A 106 12.51 17.43 29.07
N PRO A 107 13.11 17.50 30.27
CA PRO A 107 13.17 16.33 31.14
C PRO A 107 11.81 16.04 31.79
N ARG A 108 11.43 14.76 31.85
CA ARG A 108 10.33 14.25 32.65
C ARG A 108 10.88 13.34 33.75
N SER A 109 10.57 13.65 35.00
CA SER A 109 11.01 12.87 36.17
C SER A 109 9.82 12.15 36.80
N GLY A 110 10.07 11.02 37.47
CA GLY A 110 9.03 10.28 38.20
C GLY A 110 8.10 9.42 37.33
N ALA A 111 8.39 9.30 36.03
CA ALA A 111 7.75 8.33 35.14
C ALA A 111 8.30 6.91 35.40
N ARG A 112 7.54 5.87 35.03
CA ARG A 112 8.03 4.48 35.02
C ARG A 112 9.22 4.33 34.09
N GLY A 113 9.15 4.99 32.93
CA GLY A 113 10.19 4.93 31.92
C GLY A 113 10.10 3.74 30.99
N GLU A 114 10.75 3.85 29.83
CA GLU A 114 10.64 2.90 28.71
C GLU A 114 11.06 1.47 29.12
N ASN A 115 12.13 1.32 29.90
CA ASN A 115 12.59 0.01 30.36
C ASN A 115 11.55 -0.68 31.27
N ALA A 116 10.97 0.05 32.21
CA ALA A 116 9.95 -0.51 33.09
C ALA A 116 8.64 -0.82 32.34
N LEU A 117 8.27 0.01 31.36
CA LEU A 117 7.12 -0.24 30.51
C LEU A 117 7.33 -1.44 29.58
N ASN A 118 8.54 -1.65 29.05
CA ASN A 118 8.89 -2.85 28.29
C ASN A 118 8.76 -4.11 29.16
N ALA A 119 9.31 -4.10 30.38
CA ALA A 119 9.16 -5.22 31.32
C ALA A 119 7.69 -5.47 31.71
N LEU A 120 6.88 -4.41 31.82
CA LEU A 120 5.45 -4.54 32.03
C LEU A 120 4.74 -5.12 30.80
N ALA A 121 5.13 -4.73 29.58
CA ALA A 121 4.60 -5.28 28.34
C ALA A 121 4.92 -6.79 28.20
N ASP A 122 6.10 -7.22 28.60
CA ASP A 122 6.46 -8.65 28.68
C ASP A 122 5.58 -9.41 29.69
N THR A 123 5.28 -8.78 30.83
CA THR A 123 4.39 -9.34 31.85
C THR A 123 2.95 -9.44 31.33
N VAL A 124 2.48 -8.41 30.64
CA VAL A 124 1.19 -8.41 29.93
C VAL A 124 1.14 -9.56 28.91
N GLY A 125 2.16 -9.73 28.09
CA GLY A 125 2.25 -10.85 27.13
C GLY A 125 2.12 -12.23 27.80
N LYS A 126 2.75 -12.41 28.97
CA LYS A 126 2.61 -13.64 29.77
C LYS A 126 1.19 -13.84 30.32
N VAL A 127 0.50 -12.75 30.72
CA VAL A 127 -0.89 -12.80 31.20
C VAL A 127 -1.89 -13.09 30.08
N ILE A 128 -1.61 -12.61 28.87
CA ILE A 128 -2.38 -12.91 27.66
C ILE A 128 -2.27 -14.41 27.35
N GLY A 129 -1.06 -14.94 27.23
CA GLY A 129 -0.82 -16.38 27.06
C GLY A 129 -1.66 -16.99 25.93
N SER A 130 -2.45 -18.03 26.24
CA SER A 130 -3.33 -18.71 25.28
C SER A 130 -4.50 -17.86 24.78
N ASP A 131 -4.81 -16.74 25.46
CA ASP A 131 -5.90 -15.84 25.06
C ASP A 131 -5.46 -14.84 23.96
N VAL A 132 -4.30 -15.04 23.32
CA VAL A 132 -3.74 -14.13 22.31
C VAL A 132 -4.70 -13.84 21.15
N GLY A 133 -5.56 -14.79 20.77
CA GLY A 133 -6.59 -14.58 19.74
C GLY A 133 -7.64 -13.51 20.10
N GLN A 134 -7.73 -13.10 21.37
CA GLN A 134 -8.64 -12.07 21.85
C GLN A 134 -7.98 -10.68 21.94
N VAL A 135 -6.69 -10.56 21.60
CA VAL A 135 -5.90 -9.33 21.73
C VAL A 135 -5.39 -8.88 20.36
N GLN A 136 -5.56 -7.60 20.03
CA GLN A 136 -5.11 -6.99 18.78
C GLN A 136 -3.68 -6.42 18.86
N SER A 137 -3.32 -5.86 20.01
CA SER A 137 -1.98 -5.33 20.27
C SER A 137 -1.73 -5.11 21.77
N TRP A 138 -0.47 -5.12 22.18
CA TRP A 138 -0.05 -4.59 23.48
C TRP A 138 1.35 -3.99 23.38
N GLY A 139 1.59 -2.91 24.13
CA GLY A 139 2.93 -2.31 24.19
C GLY A 139 2.97 -1.00 24.98
N PRO A 140 4.18 -0.45 25.21
CA PRO A 140 4.36 0.83 25.88
C PRO A 140 3.78 2.01 25.09
N GLU A 141 3.03 2.87 25.77
CA GLU A 141 2.76 4.24 25.33
C GLU A 141 3.53 5.21 26.24
N LEU A 142 4.76 5.54 25.81
CA LEU A 142 5.71 6.27 26.65
C LEU A 142 5.19 7.64 27.10
N ALA A 143 4.47 8.36 26.24
CA ALA A 143 3.87 9.65 26.56
C ALA A 143 2.84 9.54 27.71
N ALA A 144 2.02 8.48 27.70
CA ALA A 144 1.02 8.20 28.73
C ALA A 144 1.58 7.43 29.95
N ASP A 145 2.85 7.00 29.90
CA ASP A 145 3.54 6.26 30.96
C ASP A 145 2.81 4.97 31.39
N GLN A 146 2.25 4.26 30.41
CA GLN A 146 1.48 3.04 30.60
C GLN A 146 1.74 2.02 29.50
N VAL A 147 1.34 0.77 29.73
CA VAL A 147 1.19 -0.25 28.67
C VAL A 147 -0.26 -0.27 28.24
N VAL A 148 -0.52 -0.11 26.95
CA VAL A 148 -1.88 -0.18 26.42
C VAL A 148 -2.10 -1.54 25.76
N VAL A 149 -3.24 -2.15 26.07
CA VAL A 149 -3.70 -3.40 25.47
C VAL A 149 -4.99 -3.10 24.69
N THR A 150 -4.98 -3.42 23.41
CA THR A 150 -6.19 -3.35 22.58
C THR A 150 -6.76 -4.76 22.44
N VAL A 151 -7.97 -4.99 22.95
CA VAL A 151 -8.67 -6.28 22.86
C VAL A 151 -9.68 -6.27 21.72
N GLN A 152 -10.01 -7.45 21.20
CA GLN A 152 -11.10 -7.63 20.25
C GLN A 152 -12.45 -7.21 20.86
N PRO A 153 -13.41 -6.73 20.05
CA PRO A 153 -14.80 -6.65 20.49
C PRO A 153 -15.28 -7.99 21.02
N GLY A 154 -15.88 -8.01 22.21
CA GLY A 154 -16.38 -9.24 22.83
C GLY A 154 -15.33 -10.12 23.50
N ALA A 155 -14.09 -9.64 23.69
CA ALA A 155 -13.09 -10.34 24.51
C ALA A 155 -13.62 -10.71 25.90
N ASP A 156 -13.19 -11.86 26.43
CA ASP A 156 -13.64 -12.41 27.70
C ASP A 156 -13.39 -11.40 28.84
N GLY A 157 -14.44 -11.11 29.61
CA GLY A 157 -14.35 -10.22 30.76
C GLY A 157 -13.34 -10.67 31.82
N ALA A 158 -13.04 -11.96 31.94
CA ALA A 158 -11.99 -12.49 32.80
C ALA A 158 -10.59 -12.10 32.33
N LEU A 159 -10.32 -12.16 31.02
CA LEU A 159 -9.07 -11.67 30.43
C LEU A 159 -8.93 -10.17 30.70
N VAL A 160 -9.97 -9.39 30.37
CA VAL A 160 -9.98 -7.94 30.58
C VAL A 160 -9.73 -7.58 32.05
N ARG A 161 -10.34 -8.31 33.00
CA ARG A 161 -10.09 -8.12 34.44
C ARG A 161 -8.65 -8.45 34.85
N ARG A 162 -8.07 -9.55 34.37
CA ARG A 162 -6.67 -9.90 34.69
C ARG A 162 -5.69 -8.85 34.18
N LEU A 163 -5.91 -8.36 32.96
CA LEU A 163 -5.08 -7.31 32.35
C LEU A 163 -5.24 -5.98 33.09
N SER A 164 -6.47 -5.56 33.38
CA SER A 164 -6.77 -4.29 34.07
C SER A 164 -6.31 -4.29 35.54
N ALA A 165 -6.05 -5.46 36.13
CA ALA A 165 -5.51 -5.58 37.47
C ALA A 165 -4.00 -5.29 37.55
N LEU A 166 -3.29 -5.26 36.41
CA LEU A 166 -1.87 -4.94 36.36
C LEU A 166 -1.66 -3.42 36.49
N PRO A 167 -0.92 -2.93 37.50
CA PRO A 167 -0.70 -1.50 37.67
C PRO A 167 0.07 -0.89 36.49
N GLY A 168 -0.50 0.15 35.86
CA GLY A 168 0.08 0.81 34.69
C GLY A 168 -0.32 0.18 33.36
N VAL A 169 -1.34 -0.68 33.36
CA VAL A 169 -1.96 -1.22 32.14
C VAL A 169 -3.31 -0.55 31.91
N SER A 170 -3.55 -0.11 30.67
CA SER A 170 -4.85 0.36 30.21
C SER A 170 -5.37 -0.59 29.14
N VAL A 171 -6.62 -1.04 29.28
CA VAL A 171 -7.26 -1.95 28.33
C VAL A 171 -8.34 -1.18 27.57
N ARG A 172 -8.29 -1.23 26.24
CA ARG A 172 -9.30 -0.64 25.36
C ARG A 172 -9.81 -1.66 24.35
N THR A 173 -11.02 -1.45 23.85
CA THR A 173 -11.61 -2.29 22.80
C THR A 173 -11.27 -1.70 21.44
N GLY A 174 -10.77 -2.54 20.53
CA GLY A 174 -10.51 -2.17 19.14
C GLY A 174 -11.74 -2.30 18.26
N VAL A 175 -11.54 -2.16 16.94
CA VAL A 175 -12.59 -2.40 15.93
C VAL A 175 -12.73 -3.90 15.66
N ALA A 176 -13.89 -4.33 15.17
CA ALA A 176 -14.09 -5.73 14.75
C ALA A 176 -13.11 -6.10 13.62
N ASN A 177 -12.76 -7.38 13.53
CA ASN A 177 -11.78 -7.98 12.60
C ASN A 177 -10.30 -7.54 12.82
N GLY A 178 -10.05 -6.49 13.60
CA GLY A 178 -8.75 -6.19 14.19
C GLY A 178 -7.63 -5.90 13.19
N ASN A 179 -6.41 -6.33 13.55
CA ASN A 179 -5.21 -6.19 12.70
C ASN A 179 -5.00 -7.47 11.91
N THR A 180 -4.83 -7.32 10.62
CA THR A 180 -4.58 -8.39 9.66
C THR A 180 -3.48 -7.94 8.70
N THR A 181 -2.74 -8.89 8.15
CA THR A 181 -1.83 -8.61 7.05
C THR A 181 -2.66 -8.43 5.78
N GLN A 182 -2.45 -7.31 5.10
CA GLN A 182 -3.14 -6.99 3.85
C GLN A 182 -2.26 -7.40 2.67
N ALA A 183 -2.88 -7.89 1.60
CA ALA A 183 -2.24 -8.18 0.33
C ALA A 183 -2.92 -7.42 -0.81
N ASP A 184 -2.12 -7.21 -1.86
CA ASP A 184 -2.62 -6.71 -3.14
C ASP A 184 -2.90 -7.90 -4.05
N VAL A 185 -4.13 -7.96 -4.57
CA VAL A 185 -4.53 -8.93 -5.59
C VAL A 185 -4.37 -8.27 -6.96
N ILE A 186 -3.28 -8.61 -7.66
CA ILE A 186 -2.84 -7.91 -8.86
C ILE A 186 -2.97 -8.82 -10.10
N PRO A 187 -3.73 -8.41 -11.13
CA PRO A 187 -3.79 -9.12 -12.41
C PRO A 187 -2.42 -9.50 -12.97
N GLY A 188 -2.31 -10.71 -13.50
CA GLY A 188 -1.10 -11.25 -14.10
C GLY A 188 -0.15 -11.95 -13.13
N GLN A 189 -0.33 -11.76 -11.82
CA GLN A 189 0.46 -12.46 -10.80
C GLN A 189 0.00 -13.91 -10.60
N ILE A 190 0.72 -14.62 -9.72
CA ILE A 190 0.47 -16.04 -9.43
C ILE A 190 -0.84 -16.20 -8.67
N MET A 191 -1.64 -17.18 -9.08
CA MET A 191 -2.83 -17.67 -8.40
C MET A 191 -2.61 -19.14 -8.03
N ASP A 192 -2.15 -19.42 -6.81
CA ASP A 192 -1.92 -20.79 -6.35
C ASP A 192 -3.21 -21.38 -5.79
N LEU A 193 -3.60 -22.55 -6.26
CA LEU A 193 -4.85 -23.22 -5.88
C LEU A 193 -4.57 -24.26 -4.79
N ASP A 194 -5.35 -24.24 -3.70
CA ASP A 194 -5.30 -25.26 -2.65
C ASP A 194 -6.71 -25.86 -2.42
N PRO A 195 -6.93 -27.15 -2.77
CA PRO A 195 -6.02 -28.04 -3.49
C PRO A 195 -5.97 -27.70 -5.00
N GLY A 196 -4.83 -27.89 -5.65
CA GLY A 196 -4.76 -27.76 -7.11
C GLY A 196 -3.37 -27.46 -7.66
N THR A 197 -3.34 -27.01 -8.92
CA THR A 197 -2.15 -26.49 -9.61
C THR A 197 -2.25 -24.98 -9.74
N ASN A 198 -1.19 -24.31 -10.17
CA ASN A 198 -1.16 -22.87 -10.21
C ASN A 198 -1.84 -22.33 -11.48
N CYS A 199 -2.53 -21.21 -11.34
CA CYS A 199 -3.06 -20.35 -12.40
C CYS A 199 -2.42 -18.96 -12.30
N SER A 200 -3.02 -17.99 -12.99
CA SER A 200 -2.68 -16.58 -12.95
C SER A 200 -3.90 -15.75 -12.56
N LEU A 201 -3.69 -14.71 -11.76
CA LEU A 201 -4.74 -13.79 -11.34
C LEU A 201 -5.27 -13.01 -12.55
N GLY A 202 -6.60 -12.99 -12.69
CA GLY A 202 -7.31 -12.23 -13.72
C GLY A 202 -7.63 -10.81 -13.27
N PHE A 203 -8.88 -10.36 -13.43
CA PHE A 203 -9.26 -8.96 -13.20
C PHE A 203 -10.10 -8.78 -11.94
N PRO A 204 -9.65 -8.00 -10.95
CA PRO A 204 -10.45 -7.66 -9.79
C PRO A 204 -11.59 -6.70 -10.17
N GLY A 205 -12.62 -6.71 -9.36
CA GLY A 205 -13.78 -5.84 -9.49
C GLY A 205 -14.71 -5.95 -8.29
N THR A 206 -15.88 -5.34 -8.43
CA THR A 206 -16.89 -5.32 -7.39
C THR A 206 -18.22 -5.78 -7.97
N THR A 207 -18.95 -6.63 -7.24
CA THR A 207 -20.34 -7.00 -7.59
C THR A 207 -21.29 -5.83 -7.36
N GLY A 208 -22.54 -5.95 -7.83
CA GLY A 208 -23.59 -4.96 -7.56
C GLY A 208 -23.90 -4.78 -6.06
N ASP A 209 -23.67 -5.82 -5.26
CA ASP A 209 -23.91 -5.83 -3.80
C ASP A 209 -22.70 -5.33 -2.98
N GLY A 210 -21.57 -5.07 -3.65
CA GLY A 210 -20.37 -4.50 -3.03
C GLY A 210 -19.25 -5.49 -2.75
N ASP A 211 -19.41 -6.76 -3.12
CA ASP A 211 -18.42 -7.80 -2.83
C ASP A 211 -17.14 -7.60 -3.64
N ASN A 212 -15.98 -7.77 -2.99
CA ASN A 212 -14.65 -7.65 -3.57
C ASN A 212 -14.29 -8.98 -4.25
N VAL A 213 -14.21 -8.99 -5.58
CA VAL A 213 -14.11 -10.23 -6.36
C VAL A 213 -13.05 -10.15 -7.45
N LEU A 214 -12.63 -11.30 -7.96
CA LEU A 214 -11.75 -11.43 -9.12
C LEU A 214 -12.37 -12.35 -10.18
N LEU A 215 -12.42 -11.84 -11.41
CA LEU A 215 -12.75 -12.62 -12.60
C LEU A 215 -11.52 -13.40 -13.07
N THR A 216 -11.64 -14.71 -13.22
CA THR A 216 -10.57 -15.61 -13.69
C THR A 216 -11.12 -16.64 -14.68
N ALA A 217 -10.31 -17.63 -15.07
CA ALA A 217 -10.77 -18.80 -15.82
C ALA A 217 -11.62 -19.72 -14.93
N GLY A 218 -12.70 -20.27 -15.48
CA GLY A 218 -13.63 -21.14 -14.76
C GLY A 218 -12.95 -22.42 -14.28
N HIS A 219 -12.11 -23.04 -15.12
CA HIS A 219 -11.40 -24.27 -14.75
C HIS A 219 -10.40 -24.08 -13.59
N CYS A 220 -9.95 -22.85 -13.31
CA CYS A 220 -9.07 -22.56 -12.17
C CYS A 220 -9.83 -22.52 -10.83
N VAL A 221 -11.15 -22.38 -10.85
CA VAL A 221 -11.97 -22.27 -9.63
C VAL A 221 -13.01 -23.37 -9.52
N GLU A 222 -12.89 -24.43 -10.34
CA GLU A 222 -13.67 -25.65 -10.18
C GLU A 222 -13.42 -26.28 -8.81
N GLY A 223 -14.51 -26.63 -8.11
CA GLY A 223 -14.43 -27.19 -6.76
C GLY A 223 -14.20 -26.15 -5.66
N ASN A 224 -14.19 -24.84 -6.00
CA ASN A 224 -14.04 -23.74 -5.05
C ASN A 224 -12.79 -23.87 -4.17
N PRO A 225 -11.57 -23.92 -4.77
CA PRO A 225 -10.33 -24.01 -4.03
C PRO A 225 -10.03 -22.71 -3.29
N ASP A 226 -9.26 -22.81 -2.21
CA ASP A 226 -8.62 -21.66 -1.57
C ASP A 226 -7.50 -21.14 -2.48
N ILE A 227 -7.29 -19.83 -2.47
CA ILE A 227 -6.37 -19.15 -3.37
C ILE A 227 -5.27 -18.47 -2.58
N LEU A 228 -4.03 -18.76 -2.94
CA LEU A 228 -2.85 -18.16 -2.35
C LEU A 228 -2.09 -17.34 -3.39
N ASN A 229 -1.43 -16.28 -2.93
CA ASN A 229 -0.47 -15.56 -3.75
C ASN A 229 0.89 -16.28 -3.78
N ARG A 230 1.84 -15.76 -4.57
CA ARG A 230 3.20 -16.29 -4.72
C ARG A 230 3.95 -16.58 -3.40
N ASN A 231 3.61 -15.87 -2.33
CA ASN A 231 4.28 -15.99 -1.03
C ASN A 231 3.58 -16.99 -0.10
N GLY A 232 2.54 -17.69 -0.57
CA GLY A 232 1.73 -18.59 0.25
C GLY A 232 0.79 -17.87 1.22
N VAL A 233 0.48 -16.60 0.96
CA VAL A 233 -0.56 -15.87 1.73
C VAL A 233 -1.90 -16.18 1.08
N HIS A 234 -2.87 -16.62 1.87
CA HIS A 234 -4.26 -16.77 1.44
C HIS A 234 -4.83 -15.40 1.09
N ILE A 235 -5.47 -15.29 -0.08
CA ILE A 235 -6.00 -14.03 -0.61
C ILE A 235 -7.47 -14.13 -1.05
N GLY A 236 -8.11 -15.26 -0.78
CA GLY A 236 -9.51 -15.49 -1.14
C GLY A 236 -9.77 -16.90 -1.63
N ARG A 237 -10.93 -17.11 -2.25
CA ARG A 237 -11.43 -18.45 -2.62
C ARG A 237 -12.25 -18.42 -3.90
N GLY A 238 -12.21 -19.48 -4.70
CA GLY A 238 -13.17 -19.68 -5.78
C GLY A 238 -14.61 -19.78 -5.25
N VAL A 239 -15.56 -19.07 -5.87
CA VAL A 239 -16.97 -19.05 -5.44
C VAL A 239 -17.97 -19.37 -6.55
N ALA A 240 -17.59 -19.20 -7.82
CA ALA A 240 -18.42 -19.60 -8.96
C ALA A 240 -17.58 -19.99 -10.17
N THR A 241 -18.11 -20.93 -10.96
CA THR A 241 -17.49 -21.39 -12.22
C THR A 241 -18.56 -21.72 -13.25
N GLU A 242 -18.28 -21.40 -14.50
CA GLU A 242 -19.06 -21.79 -15.67
C GLU A 242 -18.18 -22.59 -16.63
N PHE A 243 -17.51 -23.63 -16.14
CA PHE A 243 -16.69 -24.55 -16.94
C PHE A 243 -17.31 -25.96 -16.88
N PRO A 244 -17.20 -26.81 -17.92
CA PRO A 244 -16.48 -26.66 -19.21
C PRO A 244 -17.21 -25.96 -20.37
N SER A 245 -18.48 -25.54 -20.21
CA SER A 245 -19.28 -25.04 -21.35
C SER A 245 -18.87 -23.65 -21.86
N VAL A 246 -18.35 -22.82 -20.95
CA VAL A 246 -17.59 -21.57 -21.17
C VAL A 246 -16.38 -21.62 -20.23
N ASP A 247 -15.58 -20.58 -20.11
CA ASP A 247 -14.42 -20.63 -19.19
C ASP A 247 -14.34 -19.36 -18.35
N MET A 248 -15.40 -19.14 -17.56
CA MET A 248 -15.56 -17.97 -16.69
C MET A 248 -15.57 -18.41 -15.23
N GLY A 249 -14.69 -17.85 -14.42
CA GLY A 249 -14.62 -18.09 -12.98
C GLY A 249 -14.76 -16.81 -12.17
N LEU A 250 -15.25 -16.95 -10.95
CA LEU A 250 -15.33 -15.90 -9.94
C LEU A 250 -14.64 -16.39 -8.67
N MET A 251 -13.72 -15.57 -8.19
CA MET A 251 -13.07 -15.69 -6.88
C MET A 251 -13.56 -14.55 -5.99
N ASP A 252 -13.87 -14.86 -4.75
CA ASP A 252 -14.04 -13.86 -3.68
C ASP A 252 -12.65 -13.49 -3.15
N ILE A 253 -12.37 -12.19 -3.03
CA ILE A 253 -11.12 -11.67 -2.44
C ILE A 253 -11.42 -11.38 -0.97
N ASP A 254 -10.55 -11.85 -0.07
CA ASP A 254 -10.71 -11.62 1.37
C ASP A 254 -10.88 -10.12 1.68
N ASP A 255 -11.72 -9.80 2.68
CA ASP A 255 -12.11 -8.41 3.04
C ASP A 255 -10.90 -7.52 3.33
N GLU A 256 -9.84 -8.12 3.84
CA GLU A 256 -8.58 -7.49 4.21
C GLU A 256 -7.70 -7.11 3.02
N ASP A 257 -7.94 -7.73 1.87
CA ASP A 257 -7.11 -7.64 0.67
C ASP A 257 -7.70 -6.69 -0.37
N THR A 258 -6.83 -6.12 -1.20
CA THR A 258 -7.24 -5.12 -2.19
C THR A 258 -7.00 -5.59 -3.61
N GLY A 259 -8.08 -5.75 -4.38
CA GLY A 259 -8.02 -5.89 -5.84
C GLY A 259 -7.46 -4.62 -6.49
N ARG A 260 -6.37 -4.73 -7.26
CA ARG A 260 -5.70 -3.57 -7.88
C ARG A 260 -6.11 -3.35 -9.34
N GLY A 261 -6.39 -2.09 -9.69
CA GLY A 261 -6.77 -1.65 -11.03
C GLY A 261 -5.62 -1.50 -12.03
N TYR A 262 -4.60 -2.36 -11.95
CA TYR A 262 -3.46 -2.40 -12.88
C TYR A 262 -2.95 -3.83 -13.03
N VAL A 263 -2.37 -4.15 -14.18
CA VAL A 263 -1.75 -5.45 -14.49
C VAL A 263 -0.26 -5.40 -14.16
N ASP A 264 0.25 -6.39 -13.41
CA ASP A 264 1.69 -6.61 -13.25
C ASP A 264 2.22 -7.19 -14.56
N THR A 265 3.14 -6.49 -15.22
CA THR A 265 3.72 -6.98 -16.46
C THR A 265 4.64 -8.18 -16.25
N ARG A 266 4.96 -8.56 -15.02
CA ARG A 266 5.96 -9.59 -14.69
C ARG A 266 7.36 -9.21 -15.15
N LYS A 267 7.58 -7.93 -15.50
CA LYS A 267 8.86 -7.32 -15.89
C LYS A 267 9.29 -6.16 -14.98
N GLY A 268 8.68 -6.05 -13.79
CA GLY A 268 8.97 -4.97 -12.83
C GLY A 268 8.26 -3.64 -13.16
N THR A 269 7.25 -3.67 -14.03
CA THR A 269 6.41 -2.51 -14.36
C THR A 269 4.92 -2.91 -14.30
N THR A 270 4.04 -1.92 -14.31
CA THR A 270 2.58 -2.15 -14.31
C THR A 270 1.88 -1.41 -15.45
N VAL A 271 0.71 -1.91 -15.85
CA VAL A 271 -0.17 -1.26 -16.83
C VAL A 271 -1.51 -0.97 -16.19
N ARG A 272 -1.87 0.32 -16.08
CA ARG A 272 -3.17 0.75 -15.53
C ARG A 272 -4.34 0.25 -16.36
N ILE A 273 -5.40 -0.16 -15.70
CA ILE A 273 -6.68 -0.54 -16.30
C ILE A 273 -7.60 0.68 -16.25
N THR A 274 -7.97 1.21 -17.42
CA THR A 274 -8.89 2.35 -17.53
C THR A 274 -10.29 1.95 -17.97
N GLY A 275 -10.47 0.71 -18.42
CA GLY A 275 -11.75 0.17 -18.86
C GLY A 275 -11.66 -1.27 -19.33
N SER A 276 -12.77 -1.80 -19.85
CA SER A 276 -12.87 -3.13 -20.44
C SER A 276 -13.70 -3.11 -21.72
N SER A 277 -13.32 -3.92 -22.70
CA SER A 277 -14.05 -4.06 -23.97
C SER A 277 -13.63 -5.31 -24.75
N LYS A 278 -14.34 -5.61 -25.85
CA LYS A 278 -13.86 -6.51 -26.91
C LYS A 278 -13.25 -5.66 -28.03
N ALA A 279 -11.93 -5.63 -28.13
CA ALA A 279 -11.27 -4.89 -29.19
C ALA A 279 -11.43 -5.60 -30.57
N PRO A 280 -11.42 -4.87 -31.69
CA PRO A 280 -11.56 -5.49 -33.02
C PRO A 280 -10.48 -6.53 -33.33
N VAL A 281 -10.80 -7.53 -34.16
CA VAL A 281 -9.83 -8.47 -34.73
C VAL A 281 -8.69 -7.69 -35.41
N GLY A 282 -7.44 -8.14 -35.22
CA GLY A 282 -6.21 -7.47 -35.66
C GLY A 282 -5.58 -6.56 -34.61
N THR A 283 -6.32 -6.22 -33.54
CA THR A 283 -5.80 -5.43 -32.41
C THR A 283 -4.63 -6.13 -31.75
N THR A 284 -3.55 -5.38 -31.50
CA THR A 284 -2.42 -5.85 -30.70
C THR A 284 -2.78 -5.82 -29.22
N LEU A 285 -2.43 -6.89 -28.51
CA LEU A 285 -2.67 -7.04 -27.07
C LEU A 285 -1.53 -7.85 -26.44
N CYS A 286 -1.43 -7.76 -25.12
CA CYS A 286 -0.48 -8.53 -24.32
C CYS A 286 -1.19 -9.27 -23.20
N LYS A 287 -0.59 -10.36 -22.73
CA LYS A 287 -1.00 -11.17 -21.59
C LYS A 287 0.08 -11.11 -20.52
N ALA A 288 -0.32 -10.95 -19.27
CA ALA A 288 0.50 -11.31 -18.11
C ALA A 288 0.05 -12.66 -17.54
N GLY A 289 1.00 -13.55 -17.26
CA GLY A 289 0.73 -14.82 -16.57
C GLY A 289 1.91 -15.34 -15.77
N ASN A 290 1.64 -16.34 -14.94
CA ASN A 290 2.56 -16.97 -14.01
C ASN A 290 3.71 -17.69 -14.72
N THR A 291 3.45 -18.30 -15.87
CA THR A 291 4.40 -19.22 -16.52
C THR A 291 5.23 -18.54 -17.59
N THR A 292 4.61 -17.74 -18.46
CA THR A 292 5.32 -17.08 -19.57
C THR A 292 5.57 -15.60 -19.35
N GLY A 293 5.06 -15.03 -18.25
CA GLY A 293 5.22 -13.61 -17.95
C GLY A 293 4.44 -12.73 -18.92
N TRP A 294 5.10 -11.73 -19.49
CA TRP A 294 4.56 -10.83 -20.52
C TRP A 294 4.76 -11.37 -21.93
N THR A 295 3.67 -11.76 -22.59
CA THR A 295 3.67 -12.16 -24.00
C THR A 295 2.69 -11.32 -24.80
N CYS A 296 3.02 -10.98 -26.05
CA CYS A 296 2.20 -10.09 -26.88
C CYS A 296 1.90 -10.69 -28.25
N GLY A 297 0.81 -10.23 -28.87
CA GLY A 297 0.34 -10.77 -30.14
C GLY A 297 -0.87 -9.99 -30.66
N LYS A 298 -1.72 -10.66 -31.43
CA LYS A 298 -2.91 -10.05 -32.03
C LYS A 298 -4.15 -10.90 -31.85
N ILE A 299 -5.29 -10.24 -31.71
CA ILE A 299 -6.61 -10.88 -31.79
C ILE A 299 -6.83 -11.36 -33.22
N THR A 300 -7.24 -12.62 -33.40
CA THR A 300 -7.45 -13.22 -34.73
C THR A 300 -8.90 -13.64 -34.98
N ALA A 301 -9.66 -13.95 -33.92
CA ALA A 301 -11.08 -14.30 -34.04
C ALA A 301 -11.82 -14.15 -32.70
N TYR A 302 -13.15 -14.15 -32.78
CA TYR A 302 -14.07 -14.26 -31.64
C TYR A 302 -15.04 -15.45 -31.85
N ASN A 303 -15.82 -15.77 -30.82
CA ASN A 303 -16.85 -16.81 -30.85
C ASN A 303 -16.30 -18.19 -31.24
N GLN A 304 -15.07 -18.49 -30.84
CA GLN A 304 -14.48 -19.79 -31.06
C GLN A 304 -15.13 -20.81 -30.13
N THR A 305 -15.29 -22.03 -30.66
CA THR A 305 -15.69 -23.20 -29.89
C THR A 305 -14.49 -24.13 -29.86
N VAL A 306 -14.01 -24.45 -28.66
CA VAL A 306 -12.78 -25.20 -28.43
C VAL A 306 -13.13 -26.46 -27.67
N ARG A 307 -12.60 -27.59 -28.11
CA ARG A 307 -12.72 -28.85 -27.39
C ARG A 307 -11.40 -29.15 -26.69
N TYR A 308 -11.32 -28.85 -25.40
CA TYR A 308 -10.17 -29.22 -24.58
C TYR A 308 -10.11 -30.73 -24.39
N SER A 309 -8.90 -31.30 -24.39
CA SER A 309 -8.71 -32.73 -24.11
C SER A 309 -9.13 -33.03 -22.67
N GLY A 310 -9.74 -34.19 -22.43
CA GLY A 310 -10.22 -34.59 -21.09
C GLY A 310 -11.63 -34.10 -20.74
N GLU A 311 -12.08 -32.97 -21.30
CA GLU A 311 -13.45 -32.49 -21.02
C GLU A 311 -14.52 -33.38 -21.64
N SER A 312 -15.80 -33.17 -21.34
CA SER A 312 -16.91 -33.88 -22.00
C SER A 312 -17.64 -33.04 -23.06
N VAL A 313 -17.54 -31.71 -22.96
CA VAL A 313 -18.20 -30.74 -23.85
C VAL A 313 -17.18 -29.74 -24.42
N ALA A 314 -17.60 -29.01 -25.45
CA ALA A 314 -16.79 -27.93 -26.02
C ALA A 314 -17.09 -26.60 -25.33
N THR A 315 -16.03 -25.86 -25.02
CA THR A 315 -16.04 -24.51 -24.46
C THR A 315 -16.33 -23.49 -25.56
N LYS A 316 -17.29 -22.60 -25.36
CA LYS A 316 -17.77 -21.65 -26.39
C LYS A 316 -17.46 -20.21 -26.02
N GLY A 317 -17.59 -19.32 -27.01
CA GLY A 317 -17.52 -17.86 -26.80
C GLY A 317 -16.11 -17.29 -26.67
N LEU A 318 -15.07 -18.11 -26.87
CA LEU A 318 -13.68 -17.69 -26.69
C LEU A 318 -13.20 -16.77 -27.83
N ALA A 319 -12.27 -15.90 -27.50
CA ALA A 319 -11.46 -15.17 -28.46
C ALA A 319 -10.19 -15.96 -28.79
N LYS A 320 -9.69 -15.86 -30.03
CA LYS A 320 -8.40 -16.43 -30.44
C LYS A 320 -7.36 -15.33 -30.61
N SER A 321 -6.14 -15.58 -30.15
CA SER A 321 -5.02 -14.66 -30.21
C SER A 321 -3.74 -15.35 -30.68
N THR A 322 -2.80 -14.62 -31.29
CA THR A 322 -1.43 -15.10 -31.56
C THR A 322 -0.51 -14.99 -30.34
N VAL A 323 -1.02 -14.54 -29.20
CA VAL A 323 -0.26 -14.48 -27.94
C VAL A 323 0.09 -15.90 -27.50
N CYS A 324 1.36 -16.16 -27.26
CA CYS A 324 1.85 -17.45 -26.76
C CYS A 324 1.46 -17.65 -25.28
N THR A 325 1.07 -18.87 -24.92
CA THR A 325 0.65 -19.24 -23.55
C THR A 325 1.05 -20.67 -23.22
N GLU A 326 1.31 -20.94 -21.94
CA GLU A 326 1.61 -22.28 -21.42
C GLU A 326 0.75 -22.63 -20.20
N GLY A 327 0.85 -23.90 -19.74
CA GLY A 327 0.20 -24.33 -18.51
C GLY A 327 0.60 -23.45 -17.32
N GLY A 328 -0.39 -22.97 -16.56
CA GLY A 328 -0.22 -22.01 -15.47
C GLY A 328 -0.47 -20.54 -15.85
N ASP A 329 -0.52 -20.21 -17.14
CA ASP A 329 -0.98 -18.89 -17.59
C ASP A 329 -2.52 -18.74 -17.58
N SER A 330 -3.25 -19.84 -17.35
CA SER A 330 -4.70 -19.87 -17.19
C SER A 330 -5.19 -18.78 -16.22
N GLY A 331 -6.27 -18.08 -16.55
CA GLY A 331 -6.76 -16.92 -15.79
C GLY A 331 -6.00 -15.61 -16.07
N GLY A 332 -4.81 -15.68 -16.68
CA GLY A 332 -3.92 -14.54 -16.89
C GLY A 332 -4.52 -13.39 -17.69
N ALA A 333 -4.17 -12.16 -17.31
CA ALA A 333 -4.83 -10.95 -17.77
C ALA A 333 -4.36 -10.49 -19.15
N TYR A 334 -5.26 -10.47 -20.14
CA TYR A 334 -5.06 -9.85 -21.45
C TYR A 334 -5.46 -8.37 -21.44
N ILE A 335 -4.59 -7.51 -21.95
CA ILE A 335 -4.80 -6.06 -22.03
C ILE A 335 -4.37 -5.50 -23.39
N ALA A 336 -5.18 -4.60 -23.95
CA ALA A 336 -4.87 -3.86 -25.17
C ALA A 336 -4.76 -2.37 -24.82
N GLY A 337 -3.54 -1.82 -24.89
CA GLY A 337 -3.24 -0.52 -24.31
C GLY A 337 -3.51 -0.53 -22.80
N ASN A 338 -4.53 0.21 -22.37
CA ASN A 338 -5.00 0.27 -20.97
C ASN A 338 -6.38 -0.37 -20.77
N THR A 339 -6.90 -1.12 -21.76
CA THR A 339 -8.26 -1.70 -21.71
C THR A 339 -8.20 -3.21 -21.55
N ALA A 340 -8.79 -3.73 -20.47
CA ALA A 340 -8.89 -5.16 -20.19
C ALA A 340 -9.68 -5.88 -21.29
N GLN A 341 -9.14 -7.00 -21.77
CA GLN A 341 -9.70 -7.78 -22.89
C GLN A 341 -10.24 -9.14 -22.46
N GLY A 342 -9.56 -9.86 -21.55
CA GLY A 342 -9.98 -11.20 -21.17
C GLY A 342 -8.95 -11.99 -20.37
N MET A 343 -9.33 -13.19 -19.95
CA MET A 343 -8.52 -14.09 -19.14
C MET A 343 -8.13 -15.32 -19.95
N THR A 344 -6.88 -15.77 -19.84
CA THR A 344 -6.41 -16.99 -20.54
C THR A 344 -7.32 -18.17 -20.23
N SER A 345 -7.83 -18.83 -21.28
CA SER A 345 -8.54 -20.10 -21.15
C SER A 345 -7.59 -21.26 -21.43
N GLY A 346 -6.84 -21.19 -22.52
CA GLY A 346 -5.79 -22.16 -22.80
C GLY A 346 -5.17 -21.99 -24.18
N GLY A 347 -4.34 -22.94 -24.59
CA GLY A 347 -3.68 -22.97 -25.88
C GLY A 347 -3.46 -24.40 -26.37
N PRO A 348 -2.89 -24.60 -27.57
CA PRO A 348 -2.52 -25.92 -28.02
C PRO A 348 -1.41 -26.49 -27.13
N SER A 349 -1.51 -27.78 -26.81
CA SER A 349 -0.45 -28.55 -26.15
C SER A 349 0.41 -29.25 -27.21
N ASP A 350 1.03 -28.47 -28.09
CA ASP A 350 1.78 -28.95 -29.25
C ASP A 350 3.31 -28.96 -29.03
N GLY A 351 3.74 -28.73 -27.78
CA GLY A 351 5.14 -28.79 -27.37
C GLY A 351 5.95 -27.52 -27.65
N HIS A 352 5.31 -26.42 -28.05
CA HIS A 352 5.99 -25.14 -28.17
C HIS A 352 6.34 -24.56 -26.79
N ASP A 353 7.52 -23.97 -26.71
CA ASP A 353 8.02 -23.23 -25.54
C ASP A 353 8.00 -21.73 -25.88
N CYS A 354 7.15 -21.00 -25.16
CA CYS A 354 7.00 -19.55 -25.23
C CYS A 354 8.14 -18.83 -24.49
N GLY A 355 8.74 -19.48 -23.49
CA GLY A 355 9.76 -18.93 -22.61
C GLY A 355 9.26 -17.81 -21.67
N TRP A 356 10.01 -17.60 -20.58
CA TRP A 356 9.73 -16.51 -19.64
C TRP A 356 10.04 -15.14 -20.23
N ASN A 357 9.02 -14.26 -20.31
CA ASN A 357 9.16 -12.86 -20.71
C ASN A 357 9.77 -12.62 -22.10
N GLN A 358 9.57 -13.54 -23.04
CA GLN A 358 10.01 -13.38 -24.43
C GLN A 358 9.20 -12.32 -25.21
N GLY A 359 8.11 -11.78 -24.65
CA GLY A 359 7.41 -10.64 -25.23
C GLY A 359 6.80 -10.96 -26.60
N SER A 360 7.19 -10.20 -27.63
CA SER A 360 6.81 -10.45 -29.03
C SER A 360 7.62 -11.55 -29.70
N ASP A 361 8.75 -11.95 -29.10
CA ASP A 361 9.65 -12.97 -29.64
C ASP A 361 9.21 -14.38 -29.22
N ALA A 362 8.20 -14.47 -28.34
CA ALA A 362 7.44 -15.69 -28.10
C ALA A 362 6.72 -16.09 -29.40
N THR A 363 7.28 -17.06 -30.12
CA THR A 363 6.80 -17.47 -31.46
C THR A 363 6.26 -18.90 -31.44
N GLY A 364 5.47 -19.25 -32.45
CA GLY A 364 5.10 -20.64 -32.74
C GLY A 364 3.75 -21.12 -32.20
N SER A 365 3.07 -20.37 -31.33
CA SER A 365 1.77 -20.81 -30.78
C SER A 365 0.68 -19.72 -30.81
N TYR A 366 -0.51 -20.09 -30.37
CA TYR A 366 -1.69 -19.23 -30.26
C TYR A 366 -2.43 -19.55 -28.96
N SER A 367 -3.32 -18.67 -28.54
CA SER A 367 -4.10 -18.85 -27.32
C SER A 367 -5.58 -18.58 -27.55
N TYR A 368 -6.39 -19.14 -26.67
CA TYR A 368 -7.77 -18.79 -26.46
C TYR A 368 -7.93 -18.10 -25.11
N TYR A 369 -8.73 -17.05 -25.09
CA TYR A 369 -9.04 -16.32 -23.87
C TYR A 369 -10.55 -16.03 -23.79
N GLN A 370 -11.07 -16.05 -22.57
CA GLN A 370 -12.44 -15.68 -22.28
C GLN A 370 -12.54 -14.15 -22.21
N PRO A 371 -13.38 -13.48 -23.05
CA PRO A 371 -13.51 -12.03 -22.99
C PRO A 371 -14.00 -11.57 -21.61
N VAL A 372 -13.31 -10.59 -21.02
CA VAL A 372 -13.57 -10.17 -19.63
C VAL A 372 -14.94 -9.54 -19.47
N VAL A 373 -15.43 -8.84 -20.51
CA VAL A 373 -16.76 -8.23 -20.49
C VAL A 373 -17.88 -9.27 -20.47
N ASP A 374 -17.66 -10.46 -21.01
CA ASP A 374 -18.66 -11.53 -20.95
C ASP A 374 -18.76 -12.07 -19.52
N ALA A 375 -17.61 -12.31 -18.87
CA ALA A 375 -17.56 -12.73 -17.47
C ALA A 375 -18.11 -11.66 -16.52
N ALA A 376 -17.75 -10.40 -16.75
CA ALA A 376 -18.26 -9.26 -15.99
C ALA A 376 -19.78 -9.15 -16.08
N ASN A 377 -20.35 -9.31 -17.29
CA ASN A 377 -21.80 -9.29 -17.47
C ASN A 377 -22.47 -10.51 -16.85
N ASN A 378 -21.86 -11.69 -16.93
CA ASN A 378 -22.40 -12.93 -16.36
C ASN A 378 -22.53 -12.86 -14.84
N TYR A 379 -21.48 -12.37 -14.17
CA TYR A 379 -21.39 -12.31 -12.71
C TYR A 379 -21.81 -10.94 -12.12
N GLY A 380 -22.18 -9.97 -12.94
CA GLY A 380 -22.56 -8.63 -12.48
C GLY A 380 -21.41 -7.83 -11.86
N VAL A 381 -20.19 -8.00 -12.40
CA VAL A 381 -18.96 -7.39 -11.86
C VAL A 381 -18.57 -6.13 -12.61
N THR A 382 -18.30 -5.05 -11.87
CA THR A 382 -17.62 -3.85 -12.39
C THR A 382 -16.13 -3.92 -12.07
N LEU A 383 -15.28 -3.96 -13.09
CA LEU A 383 -13.83 -4.06 -12.89
C LEU A 383 -13.24 -2.86 -12.14
N THR A 384 -12.28 -3.15 -11.27
CA THR A 384 -11.44 -2.15 -10.63
C THR A 384 -10.56 -1.47 -11.66
N ARG A 385 -10.48 -0.14 -11.60
CA ARG A 385 -9.74 0.71 -12.54
C ARG A 385 -8.84 1.65 -11.77
N SER A 386 -7.77 2.12 -12.41
CA SER A 386 -6.89 3.15 -11.85
C SER A 386 -6.82 4.37 -12.71
#